data_AF-A0AAD4QM00-F1
#
_entry.id   AF-A0AAD4QM00-F1
#
_cell.length_a   1.000
_cell.length_b   1.000
_cell.length_c   1.000
_cell.angle_alpha   90.00
_cell.angle_beta   90.00
_cell.angle_gamma   90.00
#
_symmetry.space_group_name_H-M   'P 1'
#
loop_
_entity.id
_entity.type
_entity.pdbx_description
1 polymer ?
#
loop_
_entity_poly.entity_id
_entity_poly.type
_entity_poly.pdbx_seq_one_letter_code
_entity_poly.pdbx_strand_id
1 'polypeptide(L)'
;MSAPWWTSSLDAFPVNVPVSRPARPPDIMIIPEGLLAAPTTPHSSARVFPLAYNLVAILVAYAYASRYLSTYPLASTTVTTAATTTTTITSFEARALVSRLVPFLVVRDDRTRFPGIESASTDIFSRFEAGSVTPAAFTLVLRDAATFLRPKLVAEQADDDDNDDGGEALTAVGALRALSDLHALFEPSSPRVAAKVVFYAAQVRRASAAILRALAADVERWAVKLEEEGKKGNEEVSGLGGGGDDTAVREGVDRISDNGDSQGKHLIVELT
;
A
#
# COMPACT_ATOMS: atom_id res chain seq x y z
N MET A 1 2.46 -17.08 -9.92
CA MET A 1 2.56 -16.13 -8.79
C MET A 1 1.42 -16.40 -7.84
N SER A 2 1.69 -16.58 -6.55
CA SER A 2 0.62 -16.78 -5.57
C SER A 2 -0.23 -15.52 -5.45
N ALA A 3 -1.55 -15.69 -5.33
CA ALA A 3 -2.44 -14.57 -5.11
C ALA A 3 -2.16 -13.92 -3.74
N PRO A 4 -2.30 -12.59 -3.59
CA PRO A 4 -2.15 -11.94 -2.30
C PRO A 4 -3.14 -12.51 -1.27
N TRP A 5 -2.71 -12.63 -0.01
CA TRP A 5 -3.50 -13.27 1.06
C TRP A 5 -4.88 -12.62 1.28
N TRP A 6 -5.06 -11.35 0.90
CA TRP A 6 -6.32 -10.62 1.04
C TRP A 6 -7.31 -10.82 -0.12
N THR A 7 -6.86 -11.42 -1.22
CA THR A 7 -7.73 -11.72 -2.38
C THR A 7 -8.40 -13.08 -2.28
N SER A 8 -7.92 -13.94 -1.38
CA SER A 8 -8.52 -15.25 -1.15
C SER A 8 -9.80 -15.10 -0.34
N SER A 9 -10.95 -15.20 -1.02
CA SER A 9 -12.23 -15.46 -0.35
C SER A 9 -12.09 -16.78 0.40
N LEU A 10 -12.13 -16.74 1.73
CA LEU A 10 -11.98 -17.92 2.58
C LEU A 10 -13.04 -19.00 2.26
N ASP A 11 -14.16 -18.59 1.66
CA ASP A 11 -15.34 -19.43 1.47
C ASP A 11 -15.36 -20.21 0.14
N ALA A 12 -14.35 -20.06 -0.71
CA ALA A 12 -14.40 -20.54 -2.10
C ALA A 12 -13.25 -21.48 -2.47
N PHE A 13 -12.86 -22.41 -1.60
CA PHE A 13 -11.90 -23.46 -1.98
C PHE A 13 -12.62 -24.68 -2.56
N PRO A 14 -12.63 -24.88 -3.89
CA PRO A 14 -13.12 -26.13 -4.47
C PRO A 14 -12.22 -27.29 -4.05
N VAL A 15 -12.83 -28.38 -3.61
CA VAL A 15 -12.20 -29.52 -2.92
C VAL A 15 -11.14 -30.28 -3.75
N ASN A 16 -10.96 -29.99 -5.05
CA ASN A 16 -10.21 -30.89 -5.96
C ASN A 16 -9.17 -30.25 -6.89
N VAL A 17 -8.68 -29.04 -6.63
CA VAL A 17 -7.60 -28.46 -7.42
C VAL A 17 -6.30 -28.50 -6.61
N PRO A 18 -5.17 -29.01 -7.15
CA PRO A 18 -3.85 -28.87 -6.53
C PRO A 18 -3.41 -27.40 -6.62
N VAL A 19 -4.01 -26.55 -5.78
CA VAL A 19 -3.75 -25.12 -5.73
C VAL A 19 -2.50 -24.90 -4.89
N SER A 20 -1.51 -24.21 -5.46
CA SER A 20 -0.41 -23.61 -4.70
C SER A 20 -0.99 -22.89 -3.49
N ARG A 21 -0.70 -23.40 -2.29
CA ARG A 21 -1.30 -22.92 -1.04
C ARG A 21 -1.24 -21.39 -1.00
N PRO A 22 -2.38 -20.69 -0.86
CA PRO A 22 -2.36 -19.24 -0.74
C PRO A 22 -1.44 -18.84 0.42
N ALA A 23 -0.78 -17.69 0.28
CA ALA A 23 0.10 -17.18 1.31
C ALA A 23 -0.67 -17.10 2.65
N ARG A 24 -0.08 -17.65 3.72
CA ARG A 24 -0.69 -17.57 5.05
C ARG A 24 -0.81 -16.08 5.41
N PRO A 25 -2.00 -15.61 5.83
CA PRO A 25 -2.16 -14.24 6.27
C PRO A 25 -1.30 -13.96 7.52
N PRO A 26 -0.77 -12.73 7.68
CA PRO A 26 -0.04 -12.34 8.89
C PRO A 26 -0.90 -12.53 10.14
N ASP A 27 -0.28 -12.92 11.24
CA ASP A 27 -0.93 -12.94 12.56
C ASP A 27 -1.16 -11.49 13.04
N ILE A 28 -2.21 -11.25 13.83
CA ILE A 28 -2.52 -9.90 14.33
C ILE A 28 -1.64 -9.61 15.56
N MET A 29 -0.92 -8.50 15.54
CA MET A 29 -0.07 -8.07 16.66
C MET A 29 -0.88 -7.70 17.89
N ILE A 30 -0.24 -7.82 19.05
CA ILE A 30 -0.79 -7.38 20.33
C ILE A 30 -0.77 -5.85 20.36
N ILE A 31 -1.94 -5.24 20.58
CA ILE A 31 -2.07 -3.79 20.74
C ILE A 31 -2.12 -3.50 22.24
N PRO A 32 -1.20 -2.69 22.79
CA PRO A 32 -1.22 -2.33 24.21
C PRO A 32 -2.56 -1.71 24.64
N GLU A 33 -3.10 -2.17 25.76
CA GLU A 33 -4.41 -1.72 26.29
C GLU A 33 -4.46 -0.20 26.52
N GLY A 34 -3.34 0.41 26.93
CA GLY A 34 -3.25 1.86 27.11
C GLY A 34 -3.49 2.68 25.83
N LEU A 35 -3.29 2.09 24.64
CA LEU A 35 -3.63 2.73 23.36
C LEU A 35 -5.10 2.51 22.95
N LEU A 36 -5.74 1.48 23.52
CA LEU A 36 -7.15 1.18 23.32
C LEU A 36 -8.03 2.00 24.28
N ALA A 37 -7.53 2.23 25.50
CA ALA A 37 -8.10 3.10 26.52
C ALA A 37 -7.95 4.57 26.12
N ALA A 38 -8.71 5.01 25.12
CA ALA A 38 -8.80 6.42 24.81
C ALA A 38 -9.43 7.16 25.98
N PRO A 39 -8.97 8.39 26.31
CA PRO A 39 -9.66 9.22 27.26
C PRO A 39 -11.06 9.44 26.73
N THR A 40 -12.01 8.79 27.39
CA THR A 40 -13.44 8.93 27.11
C THR A 40 -13.82 10.30 27.62
N THR A 41 -13.51 11.34 26.85
CA THR A 41 -14.00 12.67 27.19
C THR A 41 -15.51 12.62 26.97
N PRO A 42 -16.33 12.84 28.02
CA PRO A 42 -17.77 12.58 27.98
C PRO A 42 -18.54 13.47 26.99
N HIS A 43 -17.86 14.42 26.34
CA HIS A 43 -18.43 15.37 25.39
C HIS A 43 -17.98 15.13 23.93
N SER A 44 -17.19 14.10 23.64
CA SER A 44 -16.80 13.76 22.27
C SER A 44 -17.80 12.75 21.69
N SER A 45 -18.98 13.23 21.32
CA SER A 45 -20.09 12.45 20.77
C SER A 45 -19.82 11.87 19.36
N ALA A 46 -18.68 12.16 18.75
CA ALA A 46 -18.22 11.53 17.53
C ALA A 46 -16.83 10.92 17.77
N ARG A 47 -16.71 9.59 17.65
CA ARG A 47 -15.40 8.91 17.57
C ARG A 47 -14.72 9.34 16.28
N VAL A 48 -14.02 10.47 16.29
CA VAL A 48 -13.30 11.00 15.13
C VAL A 48 -12.09 10.11 14.88
N PHE A 49 -11.82 9.78 13.61
CA PHE A 49 -10.58 9.13 13.18
C PHE A 49 -9.66 10.16 12.52
N PRO A 50 -8.92 10.97 13.30
CA PRO A 50 -8.23 12.18 12.81
C PRO A 50 -7.10 11.90 11.81
N LEU A 51 -6.69 10.65 11.64
CA LEU A 51 -5.60 10.21 10.75
C LEU A 51 -6.04 9.09 9.80
N ALA A 52 -7.34 9.03 9.48
CA ALA A 52 -7.90 8.00 8.61
C ALA A 52 -7.22 7.96 7.22
N TYR A 53 -6.95 9.12 6.62
CA TYR A 53 -6.31 9.17 5.29
C TYR A 53 -4.80 8.87 5.34
N ASN A 54 -4.12 9.13 6.47
CA ASN A 54 -2.77 8.63 6.68
C ASN A 54 -2.74 7.09 6.77
N LEU A 55 -3.75 6.48 7.40
CA LEU A 55 -3.91 5.02 7.39
C LEU A 55 -4.07 4.51 5.94
N VAL A 56 -4.93 5.14 5.13
CA VAL A 56 -5.07 4.78 3.71
C VAL A 56 -3.72 4.81 3.02
N ALA A 57 -2.92 5.85 3.26
CA ALA A 57 -1.60 5.97 2.64
C ALA A 57 -0.67 4.82 3.01
N ILE A 58 -0.67 4.41 4.28
CA ILE A 58 0.09 3.25 4.76
C ILE A 58 -0.37 1.96 4.07
N LEU A 59 -1.68 1.77 3.95
CA LEU A 59 -2.28 0.58 3.33
C LEU A 59 -2.01 0.50 1.81
N VAL A 60 -2.03 1.64 1.12
CA VAL A 60 -1.63 1.74 -0.29
C VAL A 60 -0.16 1.40 -0.46
N ALA A 61 0.73 1.96 0.37
CA ALA A 61 2.16 1.64 0.34
C ALA A 61 2.42 0.15 0.62
N TYR A 62 1.69 -0.45 1.55
CA TYR A 62 1.75 -1.89 1.83
C TYR A 62 1.30 -2.74 0.64
N ALA A 63 0.12 -2.46 0.07
CA ALA A 63 -0.40 -3.18 -1.09
C ALA A 63 0.56 -3.10 -2.29
N TYR A 64 1.09 -1.89 -2.56
CA TYR A 64 2.07 -1.68 -3.62
C TYR A 64 3.35 -2.47 -3.36
N ALA A 65 3.98 -2.31 -2.21
CA ALA A 65 5.25 -2.97 -1.90
C ALA A 65 5.12 -4.49 -2.00
N SER A 66 4.01 -5.04 -1.52
CA SER A 66 3.77 -6.47 -1.57
C SER A 66 3.57 -6.98 -3.01
N ARG A 67 2.89 -6.21 -3.87
CA ARG A 67 2.77 -6.51 -5.32
C ARG A 67 4.09 -6.37 -6.07
N TYR A 68 4.80 -5.27 -5.84
CA TYR A 68 6.07 -4.98 -6.49
C TYR A 68 7.10 -6.07 -6.20
N LEU A 69 7.20 -6.49 -4.94
CA LEU A 69 8.13 -7.54 -4.51
C LEU A 69 7.56 -8.96 -4.69
N SER A 70 6.31 -9.10 -5.13
CA SER A 70 5.60 -10.38 -5.24
C SER A 70 5.72 -11.25 -3.98
N THR A 71 5.79 -10.62 -2.81
CA THR A 71 6.10 -11.26 -1.53
C THR A 71 5.01 -10.92 -0.53
N TYR A 72 4.45 -11.96 0.09
CA TYR A 72 3.39 -11.83 1.07
C TYR A 72 3.49 -12.98 2.08
N PRO A 73 3.49 -12.72 3.40
CA PRO A 73 3.73 -11.44 4.08
C PRO A 73 5.10 -10.81 3.77
N LEU A 74 5.24 -9.48 3.86
CA LEU A 74 6.50 -8.76 3.67
C LEU A 74 7.56 -9.17 4.72
N ALA A 75 7.12 -9.49 5.94
CA ALA A 75 8.00 -9.94 7.01
C ALA A 75 8.37 -11.43 6.94
N SER A 76 7.68 -12.24 6.13
CA SER A 76 7.88 -13.70 6.04
C SER A 76 9.06 -14.12 5.17
N THR A 77 10.02 -13.25 4.93
CA THR A 77 11.15 -13.51 4.02
C THR A 77 12.22 -14.45 4.59
N THR A 78 11.98 -15.06 5.74
CA THR A 78 12.88 -16.06 6.36
C THR A 78 12.79 -17.44 5.70
N VAL A 79 13.26 -17.55 4.45
CA VAL A 79 13.65 -18.86 3.91
C VAL A 79 15.11 -19.10 4.27
N THR A 80 15.34 -19.88 5.33
CA THR A 80 16.65 -20.36 5.75
C THR A 80 17.12 -21.47 4.80
N THR A 81 17.47 -21.11 3.57
CA THR A 81 18.34 -21.95 2.74
C THR A 81 19.78 -21.49 2.95
N ALA A 82 20.75 -22.41 2.95
CA ALA A 82 22.16 -22.24 3.36
C ALA A 82 23.00 -21.18 2.58
N ALA A 83 22.35 -20.29 1.83
CA ALA A 83 22.91 -19.12 1.19
C ALA A 83 22.45 -17.84 1.94
N THR A 84 23.13 -17.50 3.03
CA THR A 84 22.82 -16.42 3.99
C THR A 84 22.70 -15.00 3.37
N THR A 85 23.09 -14.79 2.12
CA THR A 85 23.20 -13.45 1.50
C THR A 85 21.90 -12.94 0.85
N THR A 86 21.02 -13.82 0.36
CA THR A 86 19.84 -13.38 -0.44
C THR A 86 18.70 -12.85 0.43
N THR A 87 18.60 -13.30 1.69
CA THR A 87 17.46 -13.05 2.59
C THR A 87 17.36 -11.62 3.11
N THR A 88 18.48 -10.95 3.35
CA THR A 88 18.50 -9.58 3.87
C THR A 88 18.09 -8.55 2.83
N ILE A 89 18.19 -8.90 1.54
CA ILE A 89 17.96 -7.98 0.42
C ILE A 89 16.48 -7.62 0.31
N THR A 90 15.58 -8.60 0.43
CA THR A 90 14.14 -8.39 0.23
C THR A 90 13.49 -7.58 1.36
N SER A 91 13.84 -7.87 2.62
CA SER A 91 13.32 -7.09 3.77
C SER A 91 13.87 -5.65 3.79
N PHE A 92 15.13 -5.46 3.40
CA PHE A 92 15.71 -4.13 3.24
C PHE A 92 15.00 -3.34 2.14
N GLU A 93 14.78 -3.96 0.97
CA GLU A 93 14.08 -3.34 -0.16
C GLU A 93 12.63 -3.00 0.18
N ALA A 94 11.91 -3.91 0.85
CA ALA A 94 10.55 -3.66 1.33
C ALA A 94 10.50 -2.45 2.29
N ARG A 95 11.44 -2.38 3.25
CA ARG A 95 11.54 -1.23 4.14
C ARG A 95 11.86 0.06 3.39
N ALA A 96 12.83 0.04 2.48
CA ALA A 96 13.21 1.20 1.69
C ALA A 96 12.03 1.71 0.85
N LEU A 97 11.29 0.80 0.23
CA LEU A 97 10.13 1.12 -0.59
C LEU A 97 9.00 1.75 0.23
N VAL A 98 8.61 1.11 1.35
CA VAL A 98 7.58 1.67 2.24
C VAL A 98 8.04 3.01 2.82
N SER A 99 9.31 3.12 3.23
CA SER A 99 9.88 4.37 3.77
C SER A 99 9.81 5.53 2.78
N ARG A 100 10.03 5.25 1.49
CA ARG A 100 9.91 6.24 0.42
C ARG A 100 8.47 6.69 0.19
N LEU A 101 7.53 5.74 0.17
CA LEU A 101 6.12 6.02 -0.10
C LEU A 101 5.39 6.70 1.06
N VAL A 102 5.77 6.42 2.30
CA VAL A 102 5.15 7.00 3.51
C VAL A 102 6.22 7.53 4.47
N PRO A 103 6.90 8.64 4.14
CA PRO A 103 8.02 9.15 4.94
C PRO A 103 7.56 9.59 6.33
N PHE A 104 6.29 9.94 6.53
CA PHE A 104 5.77 10.35 7.83
C PHE A 104 5.81 9.20 8.86
N LEU A 105 5.97 7.94 8.42
CA LEU A 105 6.30 6.85 9.32
C LEU A 105 7.75 6.94 9.80
N VAL A 106 8.70 7.25 8.93
CA VAL A 106 10.14 7.17 9.21
C VAL A 106 10.68 8.47 9.79
N VAL A 107 10.33 9.60 9.18
CA VAL A 107 10.82 10.92 9.58
C VAL A 107 10.25 11.29 10.94
N ARG A 108 11.13 11.76 11.83
CA ARG A 108 10.80 12.01 13.22
C ARG A 108 9.77 13.12 13.39
N ASP A 109 10.03 14.21 12.70
CA ASP A 109 9.38 15.50 12.91
C ASP A 109 8.30 15.76 11.86
N ASP A 110 8.00 14.76 11.05
CA ASP A 110 6.96 14.83 10.04
C ASP A 110 5.57 14.77 10.70
N ARG A 111 4.80 15.82 10.47
CA ARG A 111 3.43 16.02 10.98
C ARG A 111 2.41 15.95 9.84
N THR A 112 2.75 15.31 8.73
CA THR A 112 1.86 15.18 7.57
C THR A 112 0.51 14.63 7.99
N ARG A 113 -0.53 15.37 7.65
CA ARG A 113 -1.93 15.00 7.83
C ARG A 113 -2.62 15.21 6.51
N PHE A 114 -3.22 14.16 5.98
CA PHE A 114 -3.97 14.27 4.73
C PHE A 114 -5.41 14.70 5.04
N PRO A 115 -5.90 15.80 4.45
CA PRO A 115 -7.28 16.27 4.66
C PRO A 115 -8.33 15.39 3.97
N GLY A 116 -7.92 14.58 2.97
CA GLY A 116 -8.82 13.77 2.16
C GLY A 116 -8.07 12.70 1.35
N ILE A 117 -8.84 11.82 0.70
CA ILE A 117 -8.31 10.73 -0.14
C ILE A 117 -7.50 11.25 -1.34
N GLU A 118 -7.97 12.32 -1.97
CA GLU A 118 -7.27 12.97 -3.09
C GLU A 118 -5.85 13.36 -2.69
N SER A 119 -5.71 14.13 -1.59
CA SER A 119 -4.40 14.57 -1.09
C SER A 119 -3.48 13.39 -0.74
N ALA A 120 -4.00 12.35 -0.06
CA ALA A 120 -3.20 11.17 0.27
C ALA A 120 -2.76 10.40 -0.98
N SER A 121 -3.66 10.22 -1.95
CA SER A 121 -3.38 9.48 -3.17
C SER A 121 -2.38 10.22 -4.08
N THR A 122 -2.52 11.54 -4.23
CA THR A 122 -1.62 12.38 -5.03
C THR A 122 -0.24 12.42 -4.40
N ASP A 123 -0.15 12.57 -3.07
CA ASP A 123 1.13 12.51 -2.37
C ASP A 123 1.84 11.18 -2.61
N ILE A 124 1.17 10.04 -2.44
CA ILE A 124 1.78 8.72 -2.70
C ILE A 124 2.14 8.55 -4.17
N PHE A 125 1.23 8.91 -5.08
CA PHE A 125 1.46 8.75 -6.51
C PHE A 125 2.69 9.54 -6.97
N SER A 126 2.88 10.75 -6.44
CA SER A 126 4.04 11.60 -6.73
C SER A 126 5.39 11.03 -6.26
N ARG A 127 5.37 10.04 -5.35
CA ARG A 127 6.59 9.40 -4.80
C ARG A 127 7.05 8.17 -5.58
N PHE A 128 6.23 7.68 -6.50
CA PHE A 128 6.67 6.66 -7.45
C PHE A 128 7.71 7.25 -8.40
N GLU A 129 8.60 6.39 -8.89
CA GLU A 129 9.50 6.80 -9.98
C GLU A 129 8.68 7.04 -11.25
N ALA A 130 9.06 8.04 -12.05
CA ALA A 130 8.36 8.34 -13.28
C ALA A 130 8.28 7.10 -14.19
N GLY A 131 7.06 6.72 -14.57
CA GLY A 131 6.81 5.53 -15.40
C GLY A 131 6.81 4.19 -14.65
N SER A 132 7.12 4.15 -13.36
CA SER A 132 7.11 2.88 -12.59
C SER A 132 5.70 2.36 -12.30
N VAL A 133 4.71 3.25 -12.22
CA VAL A 133 3.32 2.90 -11.91
C VAL A 133 2.37 3.57 -12.90
N THR A 134 1.61 2.74 -13.61
CA THR A 134 0.52 3.24 -14.47
C THR A 134 -0.71 3.61 -13.63
N PRO A 135 -1.58 4.52 -14.09
CA PRO A 135 -2.83 4.83 -13.39
C PRO A 135 -3.68 3.58 -13.10
N ALA A 136 -3.77 2.65 -14.06
CA ALA A 136 -4.49 1.39 -13.88
C ALA A 136 -3.88 0.51 -12.77
N ALA A 137 -2.55 0.42 -12.68
CA ALA A 137 -1.88 -0.29 -11.60
C ALA A 137 -2.15 0.38 -10.24
N PHE A 138 -2.14 1.72 -10.20
CA PHE A 138 -2.45 2.46 -8.97
C PHE A 138 -3.91 2.29 -8.52
N THR A 139 -4.86 2.29 -9.45
CA THR A 139 -6.27 1.94 -9.18
C THR A 139 -6.41 0.57 -8.54
N LEU A 140 -5.66 -0.43 -9.01
CA LEU A 140 -5.65 -1.77 -8.40
C LEU A 140 -5.14 -1.75 -6.96
N VAL A 141 -4.07 -1.01 -6.69
CA VAL A 141 -3.52 -0.83 -5.33
C VAL A 141 -4.51 -0.11 -4.41
N LEU A 142 -5.24 0.89 -4.90
CA LEU A 142 -6.30 1.56 -4.13
C LEU A 142 -7.44 0.59 -3.79
N ARG A 143 -7.83 -0.28 -4.72
CA ARG A 143 -8.84 -1.33 -4.46
C ARG A 143 -8.38 -2.34 -3.41
N ASP A 144 -7.10 -2.71 -3.41
CA ASP A 144 -6.53 -3.54 -2.34
C ASP A 144 -6.61 -2.83 -0.98
N ALA A 145 -6.24 -1.54 -0.93
CA ALA A 145 -6.33 -0.74 0.29
C ALA A 145 -7.77 -0.64 0.82
N ALA A 146 -8.75 -0.44 -0.06
CA ALA A 146 -10.16 -0.47 0.32
C ALA A 146 -10.57 -1.85 0.86
N THR A 147 -10.08 -2.93 0.26
CA THR A 147 -10.33 -4.31 0.71
C THR A 147 -9.84 -4.53 2.14
N PHE A 148 -8.69 -3.96 2.53
CA PHE A 148 -8.21 -4.03 3.91
C PHE A 148 -9.11 -3.31 4.92
N LEU A 149 -9.73 -2.21 4.50
CA LEU A 149 -10.56 -1.35 5.36
C LEU A 149 -11.97 -1.89 5.57
N ARG A 150 -12.47 -2.75 4.68
CA ARG A 150 -13.82 -3.33 4.79
C ARG A 150 -13.91 -4.19 6.07
N PRO A 151 -14.75 -3.80 7.05
CA PRO A 151 -15.05 -4.65 8.19
C PRO A 151 -15.71 -5.93 7.70
N LYS A 152 -15.21 -7.08 8.14
CA LYS A 152 -15.86 -8.37 7.88
C LYS A 152 -16.86 -8.64 8.99
N LEU A 153 -18.07 -9.05 8.60
CA LEU A 153 -19.00 -9.72 9.50
C LEU A 153 -18.37 -11.08 9.79
N VAL A 154 -17.72 -11.19 10.93
CA VAL A 154 -17.37 -12.50 11.50
C VAL A 154 -18.67 -12.90 12.17
N ALA A 155 -19.41 -13.85 11.61
CA ALA A 155 -20.48 -14.46 12.38
C ALA A 155 -19.78 -15.22 13.50
N GLU A 156 -19.91 -14.77 14.74
CA GLU A 156 -19.53 -15.57 15.89
C GLU A 156 -20.33 -16.88 15.79
N GLN A 157 -19.61 -17.96 15.54
CA GLN A 157 -20.17 -19.29 15.66
C GLN A 157 -20.44 -19.46 17.14
N ALA A 158 -21.70 -19.28 17.53
CA ALA A 158 -22.15 -19.37 18.91
C ALA A 158 -21.71 -20.72 19.50
N ASP A 159 -20.63 -20.71 20.26
CA ASP A 159 -20.43 -21.68 21.32
C ASP A 159 -21.37 -21.22 22.44
N ASP A 160 -22.31 -22.09 22.80
CA ASP A 160 -23.58 -21.88 23.52
C ASP A 160 -23.42 -21.48 25.02
N ASP A 161 -22.45 -20.62 25.35
CA ASP A 161 -22.23 -20.11 26.72
C ASP A 161 -22.84 -18.71 26.91
N ASP A 162 -24.03 -18.75 27.49
CA ASP A 162 -25.16 -17.80 27.48
C ASP A 162 -24.99 -16.44 28.19
N ASN A 163 -23.78 -15.87 28.37
CA ASN A 163 -23.63 -14.59 29.08
C ASN A 163 -22.45 -13.71 28.63
N ASP A 164 -22.55 -13.08 27.47
CA ASP A 164 -21.84 -11.80 27.28
C ASP A 164 -22.59 -10.89 26.28
N ASP A 165 -23.00 -9.71 26.74
CA ASP A 165 -23.56 -8.60 25.96
C ASP A 165 -22.44 -7.88 25.17
N GLY A 166 -21.53 -8.67 24.61
CA GLY A 166 -20.29 -8.27 23.97
C GLY A 166 -20.51 -7.99 22.49
N GLY A 167 -21.13 -6.84 22.18
CA GLY A 167 -21.39 -6.39 20.81
C GLY A 167 -20.23 -6.70 19.85
N GLU A 168 -20.49 -7.66 18.96
CA GLU A 168 -19.57 -8.25 17.98
C GLU A 168 -18.71 -7.16 17.31
N ALA A 169 -17.43 -7.10 17.70
CA ALA A 169 -16.53 -6.04 17.29
C ALA A 169 -16.12 -6.23 15.82
N LEU A 170 -16.99 -5.77 14.92
CA LEU A 170 -16.74 -5.65 13.48
C LEU A 170 -15.47 -4.83 13.25
N THR A 171 -14.36 -5.52 13.07
CA THR A 171 -13.03 -4.92 12.95
C THR A 171 -12.49 -5.15 11.55
N ALA A 172 -11.76 -4.17 11.03
CA ALA A 172 -11.06 -4.28 9.75
C ALA A 172 -9.84 -5.20 9.91
N VAL A 173 -10.09 -6.52 10.00
CA VAL A 173 -9.07 -7.56 10.19
C VAL A 173 -7.99 -7.47 9.11
N GLY A 174 -8.36 -7.13 7.86
CA GLY A 174 -7.41 -6.93 6.77
C GLY A 174 -6.38 -5.82 7.08
N ALA A 175 -6.85 -4.65 7.50
CA ALA A 175 -5.98 -3.56 7.89
C ALA A 175 -5.09 -3.92 9.09
N LEU A 176 -5.64 -4.61 10.10
CA LEU A 176 -4.85 -5.05 11.26
C LEU A 176 -3.74 -6.03 10.89
N ARG A 177 -4.01 -6.99 9.99
CA ARG A 177 -3.00 -7.94 9.48
C ARG A 177 -1.92 -7.24 8.65
N ALA A 178 -2.29 -6.32 7.77
CA ALA A 178 -1.34 -5.51 7.01
C ALA A 178 -0.43 -4.68 7.92
N LEU A 179 -1.00 -4.04 8.94
CA LEU A 179 -0.23 -3.28 9.94
C LEU A 179 0.66 -4.20 10.79
N SER A 180 0.21 -5.40 11.13
CA SER A 180 1.02 -6.38 11.86
C SER A 180 2.24 -6.86 11.05
N ASP A 181 2.06 -7.07 9.75
CA ASP A 181 3.14 -7.41 8.83
C ASP A 181 4.15 -6.26 8.70
N LEU A 182 3.67 -5.01 8.59
CA LEU A 182 4.54 -3.83 8.64
C LEU A 182 5.26 -3.68 9.98
N HIS A 183 4.60 -3.98 11.10
CA HIS A 183 5.23 -3.97 12.41
C HIS A 183 6.41 -4.94 12.44
N ALA A 184 6.19 -6.21 12.07
CA ALA A 184 7.22 -7.23 12.02
C ALA A 184 8.36 -6.87 11.04
N LEU A 185 8.06 -6.20 9.93
CA LEU A 185 9.05 -5.73 8.96
C LEU A 185 9.99 -4.66 9.54
N PHE A 186 9.43 -3.72 10.32
CA PHE A 186 10.17 -2.57 10.85
C PHE A 186 10.73 -2.77 12.26
N GLU A 187 10.16 -3.63 13.09
CA GLU A 187 10.55 -3.83 14.49
C GLU A 187 12.06 -4.11 14.67
N PRO A 188 12.71 -5.01 13.89
CA PRO A 188 14.13 -5.28 14.06
C PRO A 188 15.07 -4.12 13.70
N SER A 189 14.62 -3.15 12.90
CA SER A 189 15.48 -2.08 12.36
C SER A 189 15.10 -0.68 12.82
N SER A 190 13.83 -0.44 13.12
CA SER A 190 13.31 0.83 13.58
C SER A 190 12.12 0.60 14.53
N PRO A 191 12.39 0.34 15.83
CA PRO A 191 11.37 0.17 16.86
C PRO A 191 10.39 1.34 16.93
N ARG A 192 10.85 2.53 16.55
CA ARG A 192 10.03 3.72 16.47
C ARG A 192 8.97 3.66 15.38
N VAL A 193 9.34 3.22 14.17
CA VAL A 193 8.38 3.05 13.06
C VAL A 193 7.36 1.99 13.46
N ALA A 194 7.82 0.88 14.05
CA ALA A 194 6.96 -0.16 14.60
C ALA A 194 5.96 0.42 15.62
N ALA A 195 6.40 1.26 16.57
CA ALA A 195 5.51 1.92 17.52
C ALA A 195 4.46 2.84 16.85
N LYS A 196 4.81 3.58 15.79
CA LYS A 196 3.83 4.34 15.00
C LYS A 196 2.81 3.42 14.33
N VAL A 197 3.24 2.28 13.82
CA VAL A 197 2.35 1.27 13.20
C VAL A 197 1.38 0.69 14.24
N VAL A 198 1.85 0.38 15.46
CA VAL A 198 0.98 -0.03 16.59
C VAL A 198 -0.06 1.05 16.90
N PHE A 199 0.36 2.33 16.91
CA PHE A 199 -0.58 3.44 17.10
C PHE A 199 -1.68 3.46 16.03
N TYR A 200 -1.35 3.29 14.74
CA TYR A 200 -2.37 3.21 13.69
C TYR A 200 -3.29 2.00 13.86
N ALA A 201 -2.76 0.85 14.27
CA ALA A 201 -3.57 -0.34 14.54
C ALA A 201 -4.54 -0.13 15.71
N ALA A 202 -4.10 0.57 16.76
CA ALA A 202 -4.99 0.98 17.85
C ALA A 202 -6.12 1.89 17.36
N GLN A 203 -5.84 2.83 16.44
CA GLN A 203 -6.90 3.65 15.84
C GLN A 203 -7.88 2.80 15.02
N VAL A 204 -7.39 1.84 14.22
CA VAL A 204 -8.25 0.90 13.47
C VAL A 204 -9.15 0.10 14.41
N ARG A 205 -8.59 -0.41 15.52
CA ARG A 205 -9.34 -1.21 16.50
C ARG A 205 -10.43 -0.38 17.22
N ARG A 206 -10.20 0.92 17.41
CA ARG A 206 -11.14 1.85 18.06
C ARG A 206 -12.19 2.44 17.13
N ALA A 207 -11.90 2.49 15.83
CA ALA A 207 -12.81 3.03 14.83
C ALA A 207 -14.08 2.18 14.73
N SER A 208 -15.23 2.84 14.54
CA SER A 208 -16.47 2.12 14.29
C SER A 208 -16.44 1.50 12.89
N ALA A 209 -17.14 0.38 12.72
CA ALA A 209 -17.32 -0.23 11.40
C ALA A 209 -17.92 0.73 10.38
N ALA A 210 -18.80 1.65 10.81
CA ALA A 210 -19.36 2.69 9.94
C ALA A 210 -18.28 3.62 9.36
N ILE A 211 -17.35 4.09 10.19
CA ILE A 211 -16.23 4.94 9.74
C ILE A 211 -15.32 4.18 8.77
N LEU A 212 -14.99 2.93 9.10
CA LEU A 212 -14.12 2.10 8.25
C LEU A 212 -14.77 1.78 6.89
N ARG A 213 -16.09 1.50 6.87
CA ARG A 213 -16.85 1.33 5.62
C ARG A 213 -16.89 2.61 4.80
N ALA A 214 -17.15 3.76 5.44
CA ALA A 214 -17.16 5.05 4.76
C ALA A 214 -15.80 5.34 4.11
N LEU A 215 -14.71 5.11 4.85
CA LEU A 215 -13.34 5.26 4.34
C LEU A 215 -13.05 4.29 3.18
N ALA A 216 -13.45 3.02 3.29
CA ALA A 216 -13.30 2.07 2.18
C ALA A 216 -14.05 2.53 0.92
N ALA A 217 -15.28 3.02 1.08
CA ALA A 217 -16.09 3.54 -0.03
C ALA A 217 -15.48 4.80 -0.66
N ASP A 218 -14.88 5.69 0.14
CA ASP A 218 -14.13 6.86 -0.37
C ASP A 218 -12.95 6.43 -1.24
N VAL A 219 -12.17 5.44 -0.78
CA VAL A 219 -11.03 4.89 -1.54
C VAL A 219 -11.50 4.25 -2.85
N GLU A 220 -12.61 3.50 -2.83
CA GLU A 220 -13.17 2.88 -4.03
C GLU A 220 -13.68 3.90 -5.05
N ARG A 221 -14.41 4.92 -4.59
CA ARG A 221 -14.85 6.03 -5.45
C ARG A 221 -13.67 6.71 -6.12
N TRP A 222 -12.60 6.94 -5.37
CA TRP A 222 -11.39 7.55 -5.91
C TRP A 222 -10.70 6.64 -6.93
N ALA A 223 -10.64 5.33 -6.68
CA ALA A 223 -10.08 4.35 -7.60
C ALA A 223 -10.86 4.32 -8.94
N VAL A 224 -12.19 4.41 -8.90
CA VAL A 224 -13.04 4.50 -10.10
C VAL A 224 -12.78 5.81 -10.86
N LYS A 225 -12.74 6.94 -10.15
CA LYS A 225 -12.45 8.24 -10.76
C LYS A 225 -11.11 8.24 -11.52
N LEU A 226 -10.05 7.71 -10.91
CA LEU A 226 -8.74 7.60 -11.56
C LEU A 226 -8.75 6.69 -12.79
N GLU A 227 -9.57 5.62 -12.77
CA GLU A 227 -9.71 4.73 -13.93
C GLU A 227 -10.38 5.46 -15.10
N GLU A 228 -11.39 6.30 -14.84
CA GLU A 228 -12.08 7.10 -15.85
C GLU A 228 -11.18 8.19 -16.43
N GLU A 229 -10.40 8.87 -15.59
CA GLU A 229 -9.42 9.88 -16.02
C GLU A 229 -8.32 9.25 -16.89
N GLY A 230 -7.85 8.05 -16.53
CA GLY A 230 -6.88 7.29 -17.32
C GLY A 230 -7.40 6.87 -18.70
N LYS A 231 -8.70 6.61 -18.84
CA LYS A 231 -9.34 6.29 -20.14
C LYS A 231 -9.41 7.53 -21.05
N LYS A 232 -9.84 8.67 -20.50
CA LYS A 232 -9.96 9.94 -21.25
C LYS A 232 -8.62 10.41 -21.82
N GLY A 233 -7.55 10.33 -21.02
CA GLY A 233 -6.22 10.75 -21.46
C GLY A 233 -5.66 9.92 -22.63
N ASN A 234 -6.10 8.67 -22.80
CA ASN A 234 -5.65 7.80 -23.88
C ASN A 234 -6.39 8.09 -25.21
N GLU A 235 -7.64 8.54 -25.15
CA GLU A 235 -8.45 8.88 -26.32
C GLU A 235 -7.97 10.17 -27.00
N GLU A 236 -7.61 11.20 -26.23
CA GLU A 236 -7.12 12.47 -26.78
C GLU A 236 -5.80 12.32 -27.55
N VAL A 237 -4.91 11.43 -27.09
CA VAL A 237 -3.63 11.14 -27.78
C VAL A 237 -3.88 10.40 -29.11
N SER A 238 -4.94 9.60 -29.20
CA SER A 238 -5.29 8.87 -30.43
C SER A 238 -6.00 9.73 -31.50
N GLY A 239 -6.63 10.85 -31.10
CA GLY A 239 -7.43 11.70 -31.99
C GLY A 239 -6.65 12.66 -32.90
N LEU A 240 -5.35 12.90 -32.63
CA LEU A 240 -4.54 13.86 -33.38
C LEU A 240 -3.68 13.24 -34.50
N GLY A 241 -3.72 11.91 -34.68
CA GLY A 241 -2.90 11.19 -35.66
C GLY A 241 -3.56 10.90 -37.02
N GLY A 242 -4.82 11.29 -37.24
CA GLY A 242 -5.62 10.89 -38.40
C GLY A 242 -5.61 11.83 -39.62
N GLY A 243 -4.76 12.86 -39.63
CA GLY A 243 -4.66 13.85 -40.70
C GLY A 243 -3.46 13.61 -41.62
N GLY A 244 -3.40 12.42 -42.22
CA GLY A 244 -2.50 12.15 -43.34
C GLY A 244 -3.04 12.84 -44.59
N ASP A 245 -2.75 14.13 -44.73
CA ASP A 245 -2.87 14.81 -46.02
C ASP A 245 -1.69 14.33 -46.88
N ASP A 246 -2.04 13.52 -47.87
CA ASP A 246 -1.19 13.14 -49.01
C ASP A 246 -0.80 14.41 -49.76
N THR A 247 0.21 15.13 -49.28
CA THR A 247 0.92 16.10 -50.11
C THR A 247 2.37 15.68 -50.25
N ALA A 248 2.59 14.96 -51.34
CA ALA A 248 3.87 14.87 -52.02
C ALA A 248 4.55 16.25 -52.06
N VAL A 249 5.89 16.24 -51.98
CA VAL A 249 6.82 16.98 -52.87
C VAL A 249 8.15 17.29 -52.15
N ARG A 250 9.23 16.83 -52.80
CA ARG A 250 10.64 17.28 -52.78
C ARG A 250 11.49 16.95 -51.56
N GLU A 251 12.44 16.02 -51.63
CA GLU A 251 13.65 16.00 -52.49
C GLU A 251 14.67 17.08 -52.09
N GLY A 252 15.83 16.59 -51.61
CA GLY A 252 17.09 17.33 -51.56
C GLY A 252 17.36 18.05 -50.25
N VAL A 253 18.41 17.64 -49.55
CA VAL A 253 19.66 18.42 -49.45
C VAL A 253 20.63 17.69 -48.50
N ASP A 254 21.77 17.32 -49.10
CA ASP A 254 23.03 16.98 -48.44
C ASP A 254 23.44 18.00 -47.37
N ARG A 255 24.10 17.51 -46.30
CA ARG A 255 25.40 17.99 -45.77
C ARG A 255 25.59 17.51 -44.33
N ILE A 256 26.61 16.68 -44.09
CA ILE A 256 27.93 17.07 -43.55
C ILE A 256 27.80 17.76 -42.18
N SER A 257 28.19 17.03 -41.12
CA SER A 257 29.36 17.41 -40.30
C SER A 257 29.60 16.37 -39.21
N ASP A 258 30.59 15.54 -39.51
CA ASP A 258 31.61 15.05 -38.60
C ASP A 258 32.02 16.13 -37.57
N ASN A 259 32.01 15.81 -36.27
CA ASN A 259 32.94 16.41 -35.32
C ASN A 259 32.97 15.67 -33.97
N GLY A 260 34.16 15.14 -33.67
CA GLY A 260 34.90 15.63 -32.50
C GLY A 260 34.60 15.00 -31.14
N ASP A 261 35.18 13.84 -30.92
CA ASP A 261 36.27 13.64 -29.95
C ASP A 261 36.36 14.65 -28.78
N SER A 262 36.17 14.18 -27.53
CA SER A 262 36.79 14.78 -26.34
C SER A 262 36.70 13.87 -25.10
N GLN A 263 37.78 13.13 -24.93
CA GLN A 263 38.55 12.92 -23.70
C GLN A 263 37.86 13.09 -22.32
N GLY A 264 37.82 11.98 -21.58
CA GLY A 264 38.67 11.75 -20.41
C GLY A 264 38.56 12.70 -19.21
N LYS A 265 38.16 12.15 -18.06
CA LYS A 265 38.71 12.53 -16.74
C LYS A 265 38.47 11.42 -15.72
N HIS A 266 39.54 10.66 -15.46
CA HIS A 266 39.72 9.81 -14.28
C HIS A 266 39.85 10.71 -13.04
N LEU A 267 39.10 10.43 -11.98
CA LEU A 267 39.33 11.00 -10.66
C LEU A 267 39.45 9.85 -9.67
N ILE A 268 40.69 9.60 -9.26
CA ILE A 268 41.08 8.75 -8.13
C ILE A 268 40.96 9.63 -6.89
N VAL A 269 40.23 9.17 -5.87
CA VAL A 269 40.24 9.77 -4.53
C VAL A 269 40.71 8.70 -3.57
N GLU A 270 41.97 8.83 -3.12
CA GLU A 270 42.50 8.16 -1.94
C GLU A 270 41.89 8.79 -0.69
N LEU A 271 41.47 7.96 0.27
CA LEU A 271 41.18 8.38 1.64
C LEU A 271 42.09 7.59 2.58
N THR A 272 43.04 8.32 3.16
CA THR A 272 43.69 8.03 4.46
C THR A 272 42.72 8.21 5.62
#